data_AF-A0A944N7V5-F1
#
_entry.id   AF-A0A944N7V5-F1
#
_cell.length_a   1.000
_cell.length_b   1.000
_cell.length_c   1.000
_cell.angle_alpha   90.00
_cell.angle_beta   90.00
_cell.angle_gamma   90.00
#
_symmetry.space_group_name_H-M   'P 1'
#
loop_
_entity.id
_entity.type
_entity.pdbx_description
1 polymer ?
#
loop_
_entity_poly.entity_id
_entity_poly.type
_entity_poly.pdbx_seq_one_letter_code
_entity_poly.pdbx_strand_id
1 'polypeptide(L)'
;MKIILGQTLANLLLITLVLTLGADHSGWAKDSVKGKKDDLVPERNIEVVLGIDKVEKLDFPPSTKVQVGNRSILNYQLIPQKREITLKGLKPGNTSVIIRNPTGDIKARYLVTVTANEQSKVVRELKDFLGDIEGLEIGIKGDMVYIGGEIVVPADIGRVVMIGEKYPAVLRLVELSPHTKRRIAKRMQDEIQKSGARDVTVRIVNKAFWLEGVVSSVGQKKNALKIAMAYLPEDIESLAQRLNSVRQVQGQKPIHNFVVVNQKKKKDPLPKLIKITAQFVELSKDYNRIFGVKWTPMMTDAGATISFGKTADGSVVTRSANTIAGTISNLFPKLASAKAAGHARILQSGMVMVEEGKEGTIEKSSEKDIILGVSGTASGGDAATETTKAKAGLTLNIVPTVLKEQKEKVRLEVKNLSVNATSGDPPTNFTNKIVTTLVVDSKKTAVVGGAAFSETVTDFDRNPPFGVDSADPESGNTNPLFSFLKSKSYINKKSQFAVFITAEIVASASDDTAKVKRKFRRRMR
;
A
#
# COMPACT_ATOMS: atom_id res chain seq x y z
N MET A 1 -23.86 -60.38 19.84
CA MET A 1 -23.37 -61.76 19.67
C MET A 1 -22.21 -61.97 20.63
N LYS A 2 -22.46 -62.76 21.69
CA LYS A 2 -21.54 -63.59 22.49
C LYS A 2 -20.23 -62.97 23.06
N ILE A 3 -19.78 -63.16 24.30
CA ILE A 3 -20.28 -63.76 25.57
C ILE A 3 -19.09 -63.73 26.58
N ILE A 4 -19.34 -63.45 27.87
CA ILE A 4 -18.74 -64.06 29.12
C ILE A 4 -17.27 -63.73 29.49
N LEU A 5 -16.92 -63.16 30.67
CA LEU A 5 -17.04 -63.55 32.11
C LEU A 5 -15.69 -64.13 32.63
N GLY A 6 -15.06 -63.59 33.67
CA GLY A 6 -15.09 -64.09 35.07
C GLY A 6 -13.72 -63.78 35.73
N GLN A 7 -13.63 -63.17 36.94
CA GLN A 7 -13.54 -63.80 38.29
C GLN A 7 -12.30 -64.73 38.45
N THR A 8 -11.49 -64.84 39.51
CA THR A 8 -11.47 -64.42 40.94
C THR A 8 -10.15 -64.91 41.57
N LEU A 9 -9.64 -64.18 42.58
CA LEU A 9 -9.03 -64.60 43.86
C LEU A 9 -8.18 -65.90 44.06
N ALA A 10 -7.07 -65.70 44.78
CA ALA A 10 -6.60 -66.43 45.98
C ALA A 10 -5.53 -67.55 45.91
N ASN A 11 -4.49 -67.30 46.74
CA ASN A 11 -3.87 -68.17 47.75
C ASN A 11 -2.68 -69.12 47.45
N LEU A 12 -1.75 -69.03 48.42
CA LEU A 12 -0.90 -70.07 49.04
C LEU A 12 0.42 -70.53 48.40
N LEU A 13 1.52 -70.03 48.97
CA LEU A 13 2.50 -70.76 49.79
C LEU A 13 3.05 -72.08 49.24
N LEU A 14 4.35 -72.11 48.91
CA LEU A 14 5.16 -73.32 49.07
C LEU A 14 6.60 -72.96 49.48
N ILE A 15 6.92 -73.33 50.72
CA ILE A 15 8.25 -73.42 51.31
C ILE A 15 8.83 -74.77 50.88
N THR A 16 10.06 -74.80 50.37
CA THR A 16 10.82 -76.04 50.22
C THR A 16 12.21 -75.89 50.85
N LEU A 17 12.31 -76.53 52.00
CA LEU A 17 13.48 -76.88 52.79
C LEU A 17 14.23 -78.02 52.07
N VAL A 18 15.55 -77.90 51.88
CA VAL A 18 16.42 -79.04 51.59
C VAL A 18 17.55 -79.05 52.61
N LEU A 19 17.61 -80.15 53.36
CA LEU A 19 18.55 -80.46 54.42
C LEU A 19 19.35 -81.71 54.01
N THR A 20 20.46 -81.97 54.72
CA THR A 20 21.34 -83.17 54.72
C THR A 20 22.51 -83.14 53.72
N LEU A 21 23.75 -83.55 54.02
CA LEU A 21 24.28 -84.42 55.08
C LEU A 21 25.59 -83.88 55.68
N GLY A 22 25.80 -84.16 56.97
CA GLY A 22 27.11 -84.17 57.61
C GLY A 22 27.74 -85.57 57.56
N ALA A 23 29.07 -85.62 57.55
CA ALA A 23 29.87 -86.80 57.86
C ALA A 23 31.06 -86.35 58.71
N ASP A 24 31.05 -86.81 59.97
CA ASP A 24 32.16 -86.76 60.91
C ASP A 24 33.20 -87.84 60.57
N HIS A 25 34.49 -87.53 60.72
CA HIS A 25 35.47 -88.49 61.25
C HIS A 25 36.76 -87.81 61.74
N SER A 26 37.17 -88.21 62.96
CA SER A 26 38.52 -88.16 63.58
C SER A 26 39.09 -86.77 63.92
N GLY A 27 39.67 -86.48 65.09
CA GLY A 27 40.25 -87.34 66.13
C GLY A 27 41.70 -86.90 66.40
N TRP A 28 41.92 -86.27 67.57
CA TRP A 28 43.23 -85.94 68.20
C TRP A 28 44.19 -84.94 67.52
N ALA A 29 44.35 -83.76 68.15
CA ALA A 29 45.53 -83.45 68.98
C ALA A 29 45.38 -82.05 69.59
N LYS A 30 45.40 -81.98 70.93
CA LYS A 30 45.63 -80.73 71.67
C LYS A 30 47.13 -80.47 71.64
N ASP A 31 47.56 -79.44 70.92
CA ASP A 31 48.78 -78.74 71.25
C ASP A 31 48.53 -77.24 71.26
N SER A 32 48.77 -76.68 72.43
CA SER A 32 48.67 -75.26 72.73
C SER A 32 49.81 -74.50 72.06
N VAL A 33 49.50 -73.79 70.98
CA VAL A 33 50.32 -72.68 70.51
C VAL A 33 49.47 -71.42 70.57
N LYS A 34 49.84 -70.52 71.49
CA LYS A 34 49.40 -69.11 71.52
C LYS A 34 49.90 -68.44 70.23
N GLY A 35 49.13 -68.60 69.16
CA GLY A 35 49.23 -67.82 67.93
C GLY A 35 48.38 -66.55 68.07
N LYS A 36 49.03 -65.42 67.84
CA LYS A 36 48.46 -64.07 67.68
C LYS A 36 47.09 -64.12 66.96
N LYS A 37 46.05 -63.53 67.55
CA LYS A 37 44.85 -63.15 66.79
C LYS A 37 45.32 -62.14 65.73
N ASP A 38 45.47 -62.60 64.49
CA ASP A 38 45.52 -61.69 63.36
C ASP A 38 44.19 -60.92 63.34
N ASP A 39 44.27 -59.61 63.52
CA ASP A 39 43.16 -58.69 63.31
C ASP A 39 42.68 -58.87 61.86
N LEU A 40 41.64 -59.68 61.65
CA LEU A 40 40.94 -59.82 60.38
C LEU A 40 40.30 -58.47 60.04
N VAL A 41 41.03 -57.64 59.29
CA VAL A 41 40.51 -56.37 58.79
C VAL A 41 39.31 -56.66 57.89
N PRO A 42 38.14 -56.05 58.13
CA PRO A 42 36.94 -56.36 57.37
C PRO A 42 37.14 -56.02 55.89
N GLU A 43 37.04 -57.04 55.03
CA GLU A 43 36.95 -56.88 53.58
C GLU A 43 35.51 -56.57 53.21
N ARG A 44 35.28 -55.42 52.55
CA ARG A 44 33.95 -55.00 52.09
C ARG A 44 33.93 -54.88 50.57
N ASN A 45 32.96 -55.52 49.94
CA ASN A 45 32.76 -55.38 48.50
C ASN A 45 31.99 -54.09 48.21
N ILE A 46 32.52 -53.25 47.34
CA ILE A 46 31.88 -52.00 46.90
C ILE A 46 31.70 -52.08 45.39
N GLU A 47 30.47 -51.91 44.94
CA GLU A 47 30.20 -51.71 43.53
C GLU A 47 30.20 -50.21 43.20
N VAL A 48 30.98 -49.83 42.18
CA VAL A 48 31.07 -48.45 41.69
C VAL A 48 30.65 -48.44 40.23
N VAL A 49 29.59 -47.71 39.91
CA VAL A 49 29.12 -47.56 38.53
C VAL A 49 30.01 -46.55 37.80
N LEU A 50 30.44 -46.89 36.59
CA LEU A 50 31.30 -46.02 35.77
C LEU A 50 30.67 -44.63 35.59
N GLY A 51 31.43 -43.57 35.90
CA GLY A 51 30.99 -42.18 35.73
C GLY A 51 30.17 -41.57 36.87
N ILE A 52 29.88 -42.36 37.93
CA ILE A 52 29.27 -41.90 39.20
C ILE A 52 30.32 -41.96 40.31
N ASP A 53 30.39 -40.90 41.12
CA ASP A 53 31.23 -40.85 42.31
C ASP A 53 30.52 -41.58 43.47
N LYS A 54 31.13 -42.61 44.04
CA LYS A 54 30.61 -43.32 45.21
C LYS A 54 31.30 -42.80 46.47
N VAL A 55 30.53 -42.23 47.39
CA VAL A 55 31.04 -41.74 48.68
C VAL A 55 30.83 -42.80 49.75
N GLU A 56 31.90 -43.16 50.44
CA GLU A 56 31.86 -44.04 51.61
C GLU A 56 32.34 -43.31 52.86
N LYS A 57 31.59 -43.48 53.96
CA LYS A 57 31.93 -42.92 55.26
C LYS A 57 32.78 -43.91 56.05
N LEU A 58 33.87 -43.42 56.62
CA LEU A 58 34.80 -44.18 57.43
C LEU A 58 34.47 -43.95 58.91
N ASP A 59 34.39 -45.04 59.66
CA ASP A 59 34.18 -45.07 61.10
C ASP A 59 35.44 -44.72 61.91
N PHE A 60 36.61 -44.67 61.25
CA PHE A 60 37.90 -44.31 61.84
C PHE A 60 38.52 -43.06 61.16
N PRO A 61 39.42 -42.33 61.85
CA PRO A 61 40.20 -41.28 61.21
C PRO A 61 41.17 -41.90 60.19
N PRO A 62 41.08 -41.56 58.90
CA PRO A 62 41.93 -42.15 57.88
C PRO A 62 43.31 -41.47 57.83
N SER A 63 44.34 -42.26 57.52
CA SER A 63 45.64 -41.74 57.07
C SER A 63 45.51 -41.11 55.69
N THR A 64 46.34 -40.11 55.40
CA THR A 64 46.40 -39.47 54.08
C THR A 64 46.95 -40.40 53.00
N LYS A 65 47.58 -41.52 53.38
CA LYS A 65 48.15 -42.52 52.48
C LYS A 65 47.14 -43.65 52.24
N VAL A 66 46.36 -43.54 51.16
CA VAL A 66 45.48 -44.59 50.66
C VAL A 66 46.21 -45.40 49.57
N GLN A 67 46.12 -46.72 49.65
CA GLN A 67 46.67 -47.61 48.63
C GLN A 67 45.54 -48.10 47.72
N VAL A 68 45.75 -48.00 46.41
CA VAL A 68 44.82 -48.51 45.39
C VAL A 68 45.59 -49.49 44.52
N GLY A 69 45.05 -50.69 44.32
CA GLY A 69 45.71 -51.76 43.57
C GLY A 69 45.99 -51.36 42.13
N ASN A 70 44.95 -50.94 41.40
CA ASN A 70 45.08 -50.42 40.05
C ASN A 70 44.44 -49.02 39.91
N ARG A 71 45.30 -47.99 39.80
CA ARG A 71 44.89 -46.59 39.64
C ARG A 71 44.30 -46.25 38.26
N SER A 72 44.49 -47.11 37.26
CA SER A 72 43.88 -46.91 35.93
C SER A 72 42.40 -47.30 35.88
N ILE A 73 41.93 -48.08 36.86
CA ILE A 73 40.55 -48.55 37.00
C ILE A 73 39.76 -47.63 37.93
N LEU A 74 40.39 -47.15 39.01
CA LEU A 74 39.72 -46.39 40.06
C LEU A 74 40.61 -45.24 40.54
N ASN A 75 40.03 -44.04 40.57
CA ASN A 75 40.61 -42.88 41.26
C ASN A 75 39.89 -42.64 42.59
N TYR A 76 40.51 -41.90 43.50
CA TYR A 76 39.89 -41.59 44.79
C TYR A 76 40.20 -40.17 45.25
N GLN A 77 39.33 -39.63 46.07
CA GLN A 77 39.54 -38.39 46.80
C GLN A 77 39.18 -38.61 48.26
N LEU A 78 40.14 -38.44 49.15
CA LEU A 78 39.94 -38.57 50.60
C LEU A 78 39.71 -37.20 51.21
N ILE A 79 38.71 -37.08 52.09
CA ILE A 79 38.46 -35.89 52.90
C ILE A 79 38.63 -36.28 54.38
N PRO A 80 39.86 -36.23 54.94
CA PRO A 80 40.14 -36.73 56.29
C PRO A 80 39.31 -36.07 57.39
N GLN A 81 39.03 -34.76 57.26
CA GLN A 81 38.23 -33.99 58.22
C GLN A 81 36.79 -34.51 58.34
N LYS A 82 36.22 -35.00 57.24
CA LYS A 82 34.86 -35.54 57.19
C LYS A 82 34.82 -37.07 57.33
N ARG A 83 35.99 -37.72 57.40
CA ARG A 83 36.15 -39.19 57.37
C ARG A 83 35.41 -39.81 56.17
N GLU A 84 35.48 -39.16 55.02
CA GLU A 84 34.81 -39.61 53.79
C GLU A 84 35.85 -39.92 52.72
N ILE A 85 35.65 -41.02 51.99
CA ILE A 85 36.39 -41.33 50.77
C ILE A 85 35.42 -41.38 49.59
N THR A 86 35.73 -40.62 48.55
CA THR A 86 35.02 -40.65 47.28
C THR A 86 35.80 -41.52 46.31
N LEU A 87 35.17 -42.57 45.81
CA LEU A 87 35.71 -43.49 44.81
C LEU A 87 35.13 -43.15 43.44
N LYS A 88 35.99 -42.99 42.44
CA LYS A 88 35.60 -42.63 41.06
C LYS A 88 36.05 -43.73 40.09
N GLY A 89 35.09 -44.43 39.49
CA GLY A 89 35.36 -45.46 38.48
C GLY A 89 35.83 -44.83 37.16
N LEU A 90 37.01 -45.22 36.67
CA LEU A 90 37.60 -44.74 35.41
C LEU A 90 37.47 -45.77 34.28
N LYS A 91 37.64 -47.06 34.58
CA LYS A 91 37.51 -48.16 33.61
C LYS A 91 36.80 -49.35 34.26
N PRO A 92 36.03 -50.16 33.51
CA PRO A 92 35.44 -51.38 34.03
C PRO A 92 36.52 -52.37 34.47
N GLY A 93 36.33 -53.03 35.62
CA GLY A 93 37.28 -53.99 36.17
C GLY A 93 37.27 -54.04 37.70
N ASN A 94 38.09 -54.94 38.24
CA ASN A 94 38.20 -55.15 39.69
C ASN A 94 39.50 -54.54 40.22
N THR A 95 39.43 -53.87 41.36
CA THR A 95 40.60 -53.28 42.04
C THR A 95 40.35 -53.24 43.54
N SER A 96 41.40 -53.15 44.34
CA SER A 96 41.27 -53.08 45.81
C SER A 96 41.73 -51.73 46.33
N VAL A 97 41.02 -51.19 47.33
CA VAL A 97 41.42 -49.97 48.06
C VAL A 97 41.69 -50.33 49.51
N ILE A 98 42.87 -49.99 50.00
CA ILE A 98 43.29 -50.22 51.38
C ILE A 98 43.48 -48.88 52.08
N ILE A 99 42.77 -48.72 53.20
CA ILE A 99 42.84 -47.52 54.03
C ILE A 99 43.42 -47.88 55.41
N ARG A 100 44.39 -47.09 55.83
CA ARG A 100 45.05 -47.20 57.13
C ARG A 100 44.63 -46.08 58.07
N ASN A 101 44.79 -46.27 59.36
CA ASN A 101 44.73 -45.19 60.36
C ASN A 101 46.08 -44.44 60.44
N PRO A 102 46.16 -43.29 61.15
CA PRO A 102 47.41 -42.55 61.33
C PRO A 102 48.52 -43.35 62.02
N THR A 103 48.19 -44.37 62.82
CA THR A 103 49.17 -45.25 63.48
C THR A 103 49.74 -46.33 62.56
N GLY A 104 49.21 -46.49 61.34
CA GLY A 104 49.74 -47.39 60.30
C GLY A 104 49.00 -48.72 60.15
N ASP A 105 48.02 -49.00 61.00
CA ASP A 105 47.20 -50.22 60.94
C ASP A 105 46.19 -50.14 59.81
N ILE A 106 46.01 -51.25 59.09
CA ILE A 106 44.98 -51.39 58.06
C ILE A 106 43.63 -51.52 58.77
N LYS A 107 42.70 -50.60 58.49
CA LYS A 107 41.37 -50.57 59.12
C LYS A 107 40.23 -50.84 58.15
N ALA A 108 40.45 -50.65 56.86
CA ALA A 108 39.50 -51.06 55.83
C ALA A 108 40.20 -51.59 54.59
N ARG A 109 39.65 -52.68 54.03
CA ARG A 109 39.97 -53.16 52.69
C ARG A 109 38.68 -53.21 51.89
N TYR A 110 38.66 -52.51 50.76
CA TYR A 110 37.55 -52.51 49.83
C TYR A 110 37.92 -53.29 48.58
N LEU A 111 37.14 -54.31 48.23
CA LEU A 111 37.17 -54.89 46.90
C LEU A 111 36.19 -54.10 46.03
N VAL A 112 36.71 -53.30 45.12
CA VAL A 112 35.93 -52.41 44.28
C VAL A 112 35.73 -53.04 42.91
N THR A 113 34.48 -53.35 42.58
CA THR A 113 34.10 -53.80 41.24
C THR A 113 33.47 -52.63 40.50
N VAL A 114 34.11 -52.22 39.40
CA VAL A 114 33.60 -51.15 38.54
C VAL A 114 32.76 -51.75 37.42
N THR A 115 31.44 -51.59 37.48
CA THR A 115 30.48 -52.08 36.48
C THR A 115 30.13 -50.98 35.46
N ALA A 116 29.95 -51.42 34.21
CA ALA A 116 29.46 -50.57 33.13
C ALA A 116 28.06 -51.01 32.72
N ASN A 117 27.04 -50.34 33.25
CA ASN A 117 25.65 -50.58 32.88
C ASN A 117 25.28 -49.73 31.65
N GLU A 118 24.15 -50.03 30.98
CA GLU A 118 23.72 -49.30 29.78
C GLU A 118 23.57 -47.79 30.04
N GLN A 119 23.03 -47.40 31.20
CA GLN A 119 22.93 -46.01 31.64
C GLN A 119 24.31 -45.33 31.77
N SER A 120 25.33 -46.07 32.22
CA SER A 120 26.71 -45.55 32.34
C SER A 120 27.34 -45.27 30.97
N LYS A 121 26.99 -46.06 29.95
CA LYS A 121 27.41 -45.82 28.56
C LYS A 121 26.80 -44.54 28.03
N VAL A 122 25.49 -44.35 28.25
CA VAL A 122 24.77 -43.12 27.87
C VAL A 122 25.36 -41.90 28.58
N VAL A 123 25.65 -41.96 29.87
CA VAL A 123 26.28 -40.85 30.60
C VAL A 123 27.67 -40.51 30.04
N ARG A 124 28.46 -41.51 29.67
CA ARG A 124 29.79 -41.28 29.06
C ARG A 124 29.65 -40.57 27.73
N GLU A 125 28.79 -41.08 26.84
CA GLU A 125 28.54 -40.47 25.54
C GLU A 125 28.01 -39.04 25.68
N LEU A 126 27.07 -38.80 26.60
CA LEU A 126 26.57 -37.46 26.89
C LEU A 126 27.67 -36.53 27.44
N LYS A 127 28.56 -37.03 28.31
CA LYS A 127 29.72 -36.24 28.79
C LYS A 127 30.73 -35.95 27.68
N ASP A 128 30.92 -36.88 26.75
CA ASP A 128 31.81 -36.69 25.59
C ASP A 128 31.25 -35.61 24.64
N PHE A 129 29.92 -35.54 24.48
CA PHE A 129 29.28 -34.56 23.58
C PHE A 129 28.93 -33.21 24.21
N LEU A 130 28.64 -33.18 25.52
CA LEU A 130 28.07 -32.02 26.22
C LEU A 130 28.88 -31.58 27.45
N GLY A 131 29.98 -32.25 27.78
CA GLY A 131 30.79 -31.95 28.96
C GLY A 131 31.57 -30.64 28.88
N ASP A 132 31.69 -30.05 27.68
CA ASP A 132 32.28 -28.73 27.45
C ASP A 132 31.33 -27.56 27.75
N ILE A 133 30.03 -27.85 27.96
CA ILE A 133 29.00 -26.84 28.17
C ILE A 133 29.01 -26.35 29.61
N GLU A 134 29.17 -25.04 29.79
CA GLU A 134 29.17 -24.39 31.10
C GLU A 134 27.77 -24.41 31.74
N GLY A 135 27.71 -24.88 32.99
CA GLY A 135 26.48 -24.93 33.79
C GLY A 135 25.59 -26.14 33.53
N LEU A 136 26.07 -27.13 32.76
CA LEU A 136 25.38 -28.39 32.50
C LEU A 136 25.79 -29.49 33.48
N GLU A 137 24.80 -30.20 34.02
CA GLU A 137 24.95 -31.36 34.89
C GLU A 137 24.38 -32.61 34.24
N ILE A 138 25.19 -33.67 34.19
CA ILE A 138 24.81 -34.97 33.59
C ILE A 138 24.97 -36.04 34.66
N GLY A 139 23.88 -36.74 34.97
CA GLY A 139 23.87 -37.74 36.04
C GLY A 139 22.79 -38.80 35.86
N ILE A 140 22.77 -39.75 36.79
CA ILE A 140 21.76 -40.82 36.85
C ILE A 140 20.91 -40.57 38.10
N LYS A 141 19.59 -40.55 37.93
CA LYS A 141 18.63 -40.37 39.03
C LYS A 141 17.58 -41.47 38.96
N GLY A 142 17.69 -42.45 39.87
CA GLY A 142 16.87 -43.65 39.83
C GLY A 142 17.21 -44.48 38.59
N ASP A 143 16.20 -44.75 37.76
CA ASP A 143 16.33 -45.52 36.51
C ASP A 143 16.47 -44.63 35.24
N MET A 144 16.61 -43.32 35.42
CA MET A 144 16.71 -42.36 34.31
C MET A 144 18.03 -41.61 34.33
N VAL A 145 18.63 -41.43 33.16
CA VAL A 145 19.71 -40.47 32.95
C VAL A 145 19.08 -39.09 32.82
N TYR A 146 19.65 -38.07 33.46
CA TYR A 146 19.16 -36.70 33.33
C TYR A 146 20.27 -35.76 32.86
N ILE A 147 19.85 -34.76 32.08
CA ILE A 147 20.65 -33.60 31.69
C ILE A 147 19.94 -32.40 32.31
N GLY A 148 20.58 -31.76 33.28
CA GLY A 148 20.02 -30.62 34.01
C GLY A 148 21.00 -29.45 34.09
N GLY A 149 20.56 -28.34 34.66
CA GLY A 149 21.42 -27.19 34.94
C GLY A 149 21.04 -25.92 34.19
N GLU A 150 21.80 -24.87 34.46
CA GLU A 150 21.59 -23.53 33.93
C GLU A 150 22.67 -23.18 32.90
N ILE A 151 22.33 -23.22 31.63
CA ILE A 151 23.29 -22.94 30.55
C ILE A 151 23.56 -21.45 30.45
N VAL A 152 24.85 -21.10 30.39
CA VAL A 152 25.31 -19.70 30.25
C VAL A 152 25.24 -19.23 28.80
N VAL A 153 25.62 -20.08 27.84
CA VAL A 153 25.72 -19.71 26.42
C VAL A 153 24.46 -20.15 25.65
N PRO A 154 23.69 -19.24 25.03
CA PRO A 154 22.45 -19.61 24.35
C PRO A 154 22.60 -20.61 23.20
N ALA A 155 23.75 -20.58 22.51
CA ALA A 155 24.02 -21.49 21.39
C ALA A 155 24.13 -22.97 21.82
N ASP A 156 24.52 -23.22 23.07
CA ASP A 156 24.72 -24.57 23.59
C ASP A 156 23.40 -25.27 23.91
N ILE A 157 22.30 -24.52 24.08
CA ILE A 157 20.95 -25.08 24.21
C ILE A 157 20.60 -25.90 22.95
N GLY A 158 20.87 -25.33 21.76
CA GLY A 158 20.72 -26.00 20.45
C GLY A 158 21.41 -27.36 20.41
N ARG A 159 22.64 -27.40 20.91
CA ARG A 159 23.45 -28.60 20.97
C ARG A 159 22.84 -29.66 21.90
N VAL A 160 22.40 -29.25 23.10
CA VAL A 160 21.76 -30.15 24.07
C VAL A 160 20.46 -30.74 23.51
N VAL A 161 19.64 -29.95 22.81
CA VAL A 161 18.38 -30.44 22.24
C VAL A 161 18.66 -31.44 21.11
N MET A 162 19.53 -31.10 20.15
CA MET A 162 19.88 -32.00 19.05
C MET A 162 20.47 -33.33 19.51
N ILE A 163 21.34 -33.32 20.53
CA ILE A 163 21.91 -34.54 21.08
C ILE A 163 20.87 -35.29 21.92
N GLY A 164 20.04 -34.57 22.68
CA GLY A 164 18.96 -35.15 23.48
C GLY A 164 17.91 -35.89 22.65
N GLU A 165 17.68 -35.52 21.40
CA GLU A 165 16.79 -36.27 20.49
C GLU A 165 17.29 -37.70 20.21
N LYS A 166 18.60 -37.91 20.21
CA LYS A 166 19.21 -39.23 19.99
C LYS A 166 19.03 -40.17 21.19
N TYR A 167 18.72 -39.62 22.37
CA TYR A 167 18.57 -40.36 23.61
C TYR A 167 17.22 -40.07 24.28
N PRO A 168 16.09 -40.63 23.78
CA PRO A 168 14.75 -40.33 24.28
C PRO A 168 14.51 -40.77 25.74
N ALA A 169 15.32 -41.70 26.26
CA ALA A 169 15.29 -42.16 27.65
C ALA A 169 15.91 -41.16 28.65
N VAL A 170 16.40 -40.01 28.18
CA VAL A 170 17.07 -39.00 29.00
C VAL A 170 16.10 -37.90 29.41
N LEU A 171 16.02 -37.64 30.72
CA LEU A 171 15.23 -36.54 31.25
C LEU A 171 15.96 -35.20 31.06
N ARG A 172 15.35 -34.27 30.32
CA ARG A 172 15.93 -32.95 30.02
C ARG A 172 15.31 -31.90 30.94
N LEU A 173 16.11 -31.32 31.82
CA LEU A 173 15.74 -30.29 32.79
C LEU A 173 16.69 -29.09 32.69
N VAL A 174 16.88 -28.61 31.46
CA VAL A 174 17.86 -27.57 31.15
C VAL A 174 17.15 -26.24 31.02
N GLU A 175 17.71 -25.21 31.65
CA GLU A 175 17.22 -23.85 31.54
C GLU A 175 18.35 -22.89 31.16
N LEU A 176 17.99 -21.75 30.56
CA LEU A 176 18.96 -20.68 30.36
C LEU A 176 19.21 -19.93 31.68
N SER A 177 20.47 -19.64 31.98
CA SER A 177 20.90 -18.89 33.16
C SER A 177 20.15 -17.54 33.30
N PRO A 178 19.75 -17.14 34.53
CA PRO A 178 19.14 -15.84 34.78
C PRO A 178 19.98 -14.65 34.29
N HIS A 179 21.30 -14.75 34.39
CA HIS A 179 22.22 -13.71 33.94
C HIS A 179 22.18 -13.55 32.41
N THR A 180 22.13 -14.67 31.69
CA THR A 180 22.04 -14.67 30.24
C THR A 180 20.67 -14.19 29.76
N LYS A 181 19.58 -14.62 30.42
CA LYS A 181 18.22 -14.09 30.15
C LYS A 181 18.20 -12.57 30.26
N ARG A 182 18.78 -11.98 31.32
CA ARG A 182 18.87 -10.52 31.48
C ARG A 182 19.66 -9.84 30.37
N ARG A 183 20.77 -10.44 29.92
CA ARG A 183 21.58 -9.93 28.81
C ARG A 183 20.80 -9.97 27.48
N ILE A 184 20.07 -11.04 27.23
CA ILE A 184 19.20 -11.18 26.05
C ILE A 184 18.08 -10.14 26.10
N ALA A 185 17.39 -10.00 27.24
CA ALA A 185 16.34 -8.99 27.40
C ALA A 185 16.84 -7.57 27.11
N LYS A 186 18.03 -7.22 27.62
CA LYS A 186 18.65 -5.92 27.36
C LYS A 186 18.96 -5.73 25.88
N ARG A 187 19.62 -6.70 25.22
CA ARG A 187 19.93 -6.60 23.78
C ARG A 187 18.65 -6.56 22.93
N MET A 188 17.65 -7.35 23.28
CA MET A 188 16.34 -7.36 22.65
C MET A 188 15.69 -5.97 22.75
N GLN A 189 15.72 -5.36 23.93
CA GLN A 189 15.20 -4.00 24.14
C GLN A 189 15.96 -2.98 23.28
N ASP A 190 17.29 -2.99 23.32
CA ASP A 190 18.13 -2.03 22.60
C ASP A 190 17.84 -2.05 21.09
N GLU A 191 17.67 -3.24 20.51
CA GLU A 191 17.41 -3.39 19.07
C GLU A 191 15.99 -3.02 18.66
N ILE A 192 15.00 -3.33 19.51
CA ILE A 192 13.62 -2.86 19.31
C ILE A 192 13.58 -1.33 19.32
N GLN A 193 14.28 -0.69 20.25
CA GLN A 193 14.34 0.76 20.36
C GLN A 193 15.05 1.40 19.17
N LYS A 194 16.17 0.81 18.71
CA LYS A 194 16.86 1.24 17.47
C LYS A 194 15.98 1.12 16.22
N SER A 195 15.10 0.12 16.16
CA SER A 195 14.17 -0.09 15.03
C SER A 195 13.00 0.91 14.97
N GLY A 196 12.95 1.89 15.88
CA GLY A 196 11.94 2.96 15.89
C GLY A 196 10.84 2.81 16.94
N ALA A 197 10.89 1.76 17.78
CA ALA A 197 9.97 1.55 18.90
C ALA A 197 10.64 1.96 20.23
N ARG A 198 10.96 3.26 20.38
CA ARG A 198 11.74 3.81 21.50
C ARG A 198 11.11 3.60 22.88
N ASP A 199 9.78 3.58 22.93
CA ASP A 199 9.02 3.47 24.18
C ASP A 199 8.69 2.02 24.57
N VAL A 200 9.33 1.03 23.91
CA VAL A 200 9.16 -0.39 24.22
C VAL A 200 10.29 -0.85 25.14
N THR A 201 9.94 -1.58 26.20
CA THR A 201 10.83 -2.19 27.17
C THR A 201 10.63 -3.70 27.22
N VAL A 202 11.68 -4.42 27.63
CA VAL A 202 11.66 -5.88 27.77
C VAL A 202 11.91 -6.24 29.23
N ARG A 203 10.96 -6.92 29.87
CA ARG A 203 11.10 -7.47 31.23
C ARG A 203 11.06 -8.98 31.22
N ILE A 204 11.64 -9.60 32.25
CA ILE A 204 11.58 -11.05 32.46
C ILE A 204 10.62 -11.31 33.61
N VAL A 205 9.52 -12.01 33.35
CA VAL A 205 8.50 -12.37 34.34
C VAL A 205 8.21 -13.85 34.20
N ASN A 206 8.35 -14.60 35.30
CA ASN A 206 8.15 -16.05 35.33
C ASN A 206 8.86 -16.81 34.19
N LYS A 207 10.17 -16.57 34.01
CA LYS A 207 11.01 -17.16 32.95
C LYS A 207 10.65 -16.77 31.51
N ALA A 208 9.60 -15.98 31.28
CA ALA A 208 9.19 -15.45 29.98
C ALA A 208 9.57 -13.98 29.80
N PHE A 209 9.71 -13.54 28.55
CA PHE A 209 10.00 -12.16 28.17
C PHE A 209 8.68 -11.40 27.91
N TRP A 210 8.51 -10.26 28.55
CA TRP A 210 7.35 -9.38 28.39
C TRP A 210 7.79 -8.12 27.65
N LEU A 211 7.14 -7.87 26.50
CA LEU A 211 7.30 -6.67 25.71
C LEU A 211 6.22 -5.67 26.13
N GLU A 212 6.60 -4.58 26.77
CA GLU A 212 5.70 -3.55 27.28
C GLU A 212 6.02 -2.21 26.63
N GLY A 213 5.01 -1.39 26.34
CA GLY A 213 5.25 -0.05 25.78
C GLY A 213 4.18 0.42 24.81
N VAL A 214 4.41 1.60 24.24
CA VAL A 214 3.51 2.23 23.27
C VAL A 214 4.21 2.43 21.94
N VAL A 215 3.54 2.13 20.83
CA VAL A 215 4.07 2.36 19.48
C VAL A 215 3.09 3.15 18.63
N SER A 216 3.63 3.83 17.62
CA SER A 216 2.86 4.72 16.75
C SER A 216 2.05 4.00 15.66
N SER A 217 2.40 2.75 15.36
CA SER A 217 1.76 1.97 14.30
C SER A 217 1.68 0.47 14.61
N VAL A 218 0.72 -0.21 13.99
CA VAL A 218 0.60 -1.68 14.03
C VAL A 218 1.81 -2.34 13.38
N GLY A 219 2.41 -1.71 12.36
CA GLY A 219 3.64 -2.19 11.73
C GLY A 219 4.80 -2.27 12.72
N GLN A 220 5.01 -1.23 13.53
CA GLN A 220 6.04 -1.22 14.58
C GLN A 220 5.79 -2.30 15.63
N LYS A 221 4.54 -2.53 16.05
CA LYS A 221 4.20 -3.63 16.99
C LYS A 221 4.60 -5.00 16.44
N LYS A 222 4.31 -5.26 15.16
CA LYS A 222 4.69 -6.51 14.49
C LYS A 222 6.21 -6.64 14.34
N ASN A 223 6.89 -5.54 13.99
CA ASN A 223 8.34 -5.54 13.85
C ASN A 223 9.04 -5.82 15.17
N ALA A 224 8.62 -5.17 16.26
CA ALA A 224 9.14 -5.40 17.60
C ALA A 224 9.02 -6.88 18.01
N LEU A 225 7.89 -7.52 17.70
CA LEU A 225 7.69 -8.94 17.95
C LEU A 225 8.61 -9.83 17.11
N LYS A 226 8.81 -9.52 15.82
CA LYS A 226 9.75 -10.27 14.97
C LYS A 226 11.19 -10.17 15.46
N ILE A 227 11.62 -8.97 15.84
CA ILE A 227 12.95 -8.74 16.43
C ILE A 227 13.08 -9.56 17.71
N ALA A 228 12.08 -9.50 18.59
CA ALA A 228 12.11 -10.28 19.83
C ALA A 228 12.23 -11.79 19.60
N MET A 229 11.50 -12.33 18.62
CA MET A 229 11.59 -13.74 18.24
C MET A 229 12.98 -14.14 17.72
N ALA A 230 13.64 -13.27 16.96
CA ALA A 230 14.98 -13.54 16.41
C ALA A 230 16.09 -13.60 17.50
N TYR A 231 15.85 -13.06 18.69
CA TYR A 231 16.80 -13.11 19.81
C TYR A 231 16.62 -14.33 20.73
N LEU A 232 15.60 -15.15 20.50
CA LEU A 232 15.44 -16.41 21.22
C LEU A 232 16.36 -17.50 20.64
N PRO A 233 16.95 -18.38 21.46
CA PRO A 233 17.62 -19.58 20.96
C PRO A 233 16.61 -20.49 20.23
N GLU A 234 17.09 -21.25 19.24
CA GLU A 234 16.27 -22.00 18.25
C GLU A 234 15.31 -23.06 18.84
N ASP A 235 15.40 -23.34 20.14
CA ASP A 235 14.78 -24.52 20.77
C ASP A 235 13.46 -24.30 21.51
N ILE A 236 12.83 -23.12 21.44
CA ILE A 236 11.55 -22.92 22.14
C ILE A 236 10.32 -23.06 21.23
N GLU A 237 10.47 -22.93 19.91
CA GLU A 237 9.33 -23.01 18.97
C GLU A 237 9.43 -24.17 17.97
N SER A 238 10.64 -24.62 17.63
CA SER A 238 10.92 -25.61 16.58
C SER A 238 10.28 -26.99 16.81
N LEU A 239 10.21 -27.47 18.05
CA LEU A 239 9.71 -28.83 18.34
C LEU A 239 8.20 -28.93 18.54
N ALA A 240 7.56 -27.88 19.04
CA ALA A 240 6.10 -27.84 19.19
C ALA A 240 5.37 -27.62 17.86
N GLN A 241 6.04 -26.97 16.89
CA GLN A 241 5.48 -26.74 15.55
C GLN A 241 5.77 -27.88 14.56
N ARG A 242 6.83 -28.67 14.78
CA ARG A 242 7.19 -29.80 13.89
C ARG A 242 6.33 -31.06 14.07
N LEU A 243 5.65 -31.21 15.21
CA LEU A 243 4.73 -32.31 15.47
C LEU A 243 3.31 -31.76 15.62
N ASN A 244 2.58 -31.64 14.50
CA ASN A 244 1.13 -31.36 14.44
C ASN A 244 0.26 -32.50 15.03
N SER A 245 0.71 -33.15 16.11
CA SER A 245 0.10 -34.36 16.65
C SER A 245 0.28 -34.51 18.16
N VAL A 246 0.34 -33.44 18.94
CA VAL A 246 0.21 -33.56 20.41
C VAL A 246 -0.65 -32.43 20.95
N ARG A 247 -1.75 -32.82 21.60
CA ARG A 247 -2.64 -32.01 22.42
C ARG A 247 -1.81 -31.00 23.21
N GLN A 248 -2.06 -29.70 22.99
CA GLN A 248 -1.40 -28.59 23.67
C GLN A 248 -1.41 -28.79 25.18
N VAL A 249 -0.35 -29.39 25.73
CA VAL A 249 0.05 -29.10 27.10
C VAL A 249 0.52 -27.66 27.03
N GLN A 250 -0.15 -26.79 27.80
CA GLN A 250 0.03 -25.34 27.82
C GLN A 250 1.48 -24.99 28.21
N GLY A 251 2.40 -25.08 27.25
CA GLY A 251 3.73 -24.48 27.35
C GLY A 251 3.55 -22.98 27.34
N GLN A 252 3.97 -22.31 28.42
CA GLN A 252 3.97 -20.85 28.48
C GLN A 252 4.77 -20.31 27.29
N LYS A 253 4.19 -19.37 26.53
CA LYS A 253 4.88 -18.74 25.41
C LYS A 253 6.14 -18.04 25.93
N PRO A 254 7.30 -18.16 25.25
CA PRO A 254 8.53 -17.50 25.70
C PRO A 254 8.42 -15.97 25.68
N ILE A 255 7.56 -15.41 24.81
CA ILE A 255 7.34 -13.97 24.68
C ILE A 255 5.85 -13.64 24.83
N HIS A 256 5.55 -12.65 25.67
CA HIS A 256 4.25 -12.00 25.76
C HIS A 256 4.33 -10.56 25.25
N ASN A 257 3.43 -10.21 24.33
CA ASN A 257 3.39 -8.88 23.71
C ASN A 257 2.26 -8.03 24.28
N PHE A 258 2.61 -7.10 25.15
CA PHE A 258 1.72 -6.10 25.77
C PHE A 258 1.89 -4.70 25.15
N VAL A 259 2.52 -4.60 23.97
CA VAL A 259 2.70 -3.32 23.28
C VAL A 259 1.36 -2.78 22.78
N VAL A 260 1.04 -1.53 23.15
CA VAL A 260 -0.19 -0.84 22.75
C VAL A 260 0.08 0.10 21.58
N VAL A 261 -0.84 0.17 20.63
CA VAL A 261 -0.71 1.05 19.45
C VAL A 261 -1.50 2.34 19.71
N ASN A 262 -0.81 3.47 19.89
CA ASN A 262 -1.43 4.78 20.00
C ASN A 262 -1.20 5.56 18.70
N GLN A 263 -2.10 5.37 17.73
CA GLN A 263 -2.08 6.12 16.49
C GLN A 263 -2.55 7.54 16.78
N LYS A 264 -1.62 8.49 16.91
CA LYS A 264 -1.97 9.92 16.80
C LYS A 264 -2.57 10.13 15.40
N LYS A 265 -3.90 10.23 15.33
CA LYS A 265 -4.63 10.54 14.09
C LYS A 265 -4.09 11.87 13.58
N LYS A 266 -3.26 11.82 12.52
CA LYS A 266 -2.70 13.01 11.88
C LYS A 266 -3.91 13.85 11.46
N LYS A 267 -4.08 15.02 12.08
CA LYS A 267 -5.16 15.95 11.69
C LYS A 267 -4.98 16.20 10.20
N ASP A 268 -5.98 15.85 9.40
CA ASP A 268 -5.91 16.07 7.96
C ASP A 268 -5.65 17.56 7.72
N PRO A 269 -4.62 17.90 6.93
CA PRO A 269 -4.36 19.30 6.63
C PRO A 269 -5.62 19.87 5.98
N LEU A 270 -6.04 21.06 6.42
CA LEU A 270 -7.16 21.76 5.83
C LEU A 270 -6.98 21.81 4.30
N PRO A 271 -8.01 21.45 3.51
CA PRO A 271 -7.91 21.45 2.07
C PRO A 271 -7.57 22.86 1.59
N LYS A 272 -6.62 22.95 0.65
CA LYS A 272 -6.22 24.24 0.09
C LYS A 272 -7.34 24.77 -0.80
N LEU A 273 -7.59 26.07 -0.71
CA LEU A 273 -8.50 26.77 -1.61
C LEU A 273 -7.72 27.31 -2.80
N ILE A 274 -8.31 27.20 -3.98
CA ILE A 274 -7.70 27.62 -5.24
C ILE A 274 -8.68 28.53 -5.95
N LYS A 275 -8.23 29.75 -6.19
CA LYS A 275 -8.96 30.73 -6.99
C LYS A 275 -8.52 30.64 -8.43
N ILE A 276 -9.48 30.53 -9.31
CA ILE A 276 -9.28 30.38 -10.75
C ILE A 276 -9.97 31.56 -11.42
N THR A 277 -9.23 32.25 -12.27
CA THR A 277 -9.77 33.32 -13.11
C THR A 277 -9.59 32.94 -14.56
N ALA A 278 -10.68 32.91 -15.34
CA ALA A 278 -10.64 32.74 -16.78
C ALA A 278 -10.98 34.06 -17.47
N GLN A 279 -10.28 34.35 -18.56
CA GLN A 279 -10.50 35.51 -19.41
C GLN A 279 -10.54 35.04 -20.87
N PHE A 280 -11.66 35.29 -21.52
CA PHE A 280 -11.86 35.08 -22.95
C PHE A 280 -11.76 36.45 -23.64
N VAL A 281 -10.85 36.55 -24.60
CA VAL A 281 -10.64 37.75 -25.41
C VAL A 281 -10.85 37.37 -26.86
N GLU A 282 -11.75 38.06 -27.55
CA GLU A 282 -11.95 37.93 -29.00
C GLU A 282 -11.83 39.30 -29.66
N LEU A 283 -11.17 39.32 -30.82
CA LEU A 283 -11.05 40.45 -31.70
C LEU A 283 -11.57 40.05 -33.08
N SER A 284 -12.67 40.64 -33.51
CA SER A 284 -13.19 40.47 -34.87
C SER A 284 -13.08 41.77 -35.66
N LYS A 285 -12.74 41.62 -36.94
CA LYS A 285 -12.61 42.69 -37.93
C LYS A 285 -13.30 42.24 -39.21
N ASP A 286 -14.32 42.98 -39.60
CA ASP A 286 -15.08 42.73 -40.81
C ASP A 286 -14.93 43.90 -41.77
N TYR A 287 -14.65 43.61 -43.04
CA TYR A 287 -14.52 44.59 -44.09
C TYR A 287 -15.31 44.14 -45.30
N ASN A 288 -16.20 45.00 -45.78
CA ASN A 288 -16.98 44.77 -46.98
C ASN A 288 -16.84 45.96 -47.93
N ARG A 289 -16.48 45.69 -49.20
CA ARG A 289 -16.45 46.68 -50.26
C ARG A 289 -17.17 46.13 -51.48
N ILE A 290 -18.22 46.82 -51.90
CA ILE A 290 -19.02 46.48 -53.07
C ILE A 290 -18.87 47.60 -54.09
N PHE A 291 -18.60 47.23 -55.34
CA PHE A 291 -18.69 48.11 -56.49
C PHE A 291 -19.45 47.38 -57.58
N GLY A 292 -20.45 48.00 -58.18
CA GLY A 292 -21.22 47.41 -59.26
C GLY A 292 -21.80 48.47 -60.19
N VAL A 293 -21.71 48.20 -61.48
CA VAL A 293 -22.40 48.95 -62.54
C VAL A 293 -23.43 48.01 -63.15
N LYS A 294 -24.69 48.41 -63.12
CA LYS A 294 -25.79 47.67 -63.75
C LYS A 294 -26.53 48.59 -64.72
N TRP A 295 -26.68 48.11 -65.96
CA TRP A 295 -27.43 48.80 -67.00
C TRP A 295 -28.33 47.82 -67.73
N THR A 296 -29.62 48.02 -67.56
CA THR A 296 -30.67 47.17 -68.11
C THR A 296 -31.80 48.07 -68.61
N PRO A 297 -31.64 48.72 -69.78
CA PRO A 297 -32.72 49.53 -70.35
C PRO A 297 -33.92 48.65 -70.68
N MET A 298 -35.09 49.09 -70.25
CA MET A 298 -36.35 48.36 -70.42
C MET A 298 -37.18 49.02 -71.51
N MET A 299 -37.74 48.18 -72.38
CA MET A 299 -38.79 48.60 -73.31
C MET A 299 -40.14 48.35 -72.65
N THR A 300 -40.95 49.40 -72.53
CA THR A 300 -42.33 49.27 -72.06
C THR A 300 -43.20 48.74 -73.20
N ASP A 301 -44.15 47.85 -72.87
CA ASP A 301 -44.93 47.07 -73.82
C ASP A 301 -46.09 47.85 -74.46
N ALA A 302 -45.82 49.08 -74.90
CA ALA A 302 -46.66 49.73 -75.89
C ALA A 302 -46.39 49.06 -77.25
N GLY A 303 -46.88 47.83 -77.41
CA GLY A 303 -46.66 46.97 -78.56
C GLY A 303 -47.08 47.64 -79.87
N ALA A 304 -46.10 48.10 -80.63
CA ALA A 304 -46.30 48.49 -82.03
C ALA A 304 -46.42 47.20 -82.86
N THR A 305 -47.64 46.83 -83.23
CA THR A 305 -47.89 45.71 -84.15
C THR A 305 -48.03 46.26 -85.56
N ILE A 306 -47.09 45.93 -86.45
CA ILE A 306 -47.26 46.14 -87.89
C ILE A 306 -47.90 44.85 -88.42
N SER A 307 -49.21 44.88 -88.63
CA SER A 307 -49.93 43.77 -89.24
C SER A 307 -49.85 43.87 -90.77
N PHE A 308 -49.29 42.83 -91.41
CA PHE A 308 -49.33 42.66 -92.86
C PHE A 308 -50.48 41.70 -93.18
N GLY A 309 -51.58 42.23 -93.70
CA GLY A 309 -52.74 41.46 -94.09
C GLY A 309 -53.07 41.66 -95.57
N LYS A 310 -53.48 40.59 -96.25
CA LYS A 310 -54.18 40.72 -97.54
C LYS A 310 -55.63 41.09 -97.27
N THR A 311 -56.16 42.09 -97.97
CA THR A 311 -57.61 42.27 -98.03
C THR A 311 -58.25 41.15 -98.86
N ALA A 312 -59.57 40.98 -98.76
CA ALA A 312 -60.31 39.95 -99.50
C ALA A 312 -60.11 40.03 -101.03
N ASP A 313 -59.68 41.19 -101.56
CA ASP A 313 -59.37 41.42 -102.97
C ASP A 313 -57.90 41.16 -103.35
N GLY A 314 -57.13 40.51 -102.46
CA GLY A 314 -55.75 40.10 -102.74
C GLY A 314 -54.70 41.22 -102.72
N SER A 315 -55.10 42.46 -102.41
CA SER A 315 -54.19 43.60 -102.23
C SER A 315 -53.48 43.54 -100.86
N VAL A 316 -52.19 43.84 -100.84
CA VAL A 316 -51.39 43.90 -99.61
C VAL A 316 -51.56 45.31 -99.02
N VAL A 317 -52.21 45.40 -97.85
CA VAL A 317 -52.33 46.67 -97.12
C VAL A 317 -51.53 46.60 -95.82
N THR A 318 -50.74 47.65 -95.57
CA THR A 318 -50.09 47.88 -94.28
C THR A 318 -51.01 48.78 -93.46
N ARG A 319 -51.55 48.25 -92.35
CA ARG A 319 -52.30 49.06 -91.38
C ARG A 319 -51.46 49.20 -90.12
N SER A 320 -50.92 50.40 -89.90
CA SER A 320 -50.44 50.83 -88.59
C SER A 320 -51.60 51.47 -87.83
N ALA A 321 -52.06 50.82 -86.75
CA ALA A 321 -52.98 51.42 -85.81
C ALA A 321 -52.18 51.87 -84.57
N ASN A 322 -52.35 53.14 -84.18
CA ASN A 322 -51.59 53.88 -83.15
C ASN A 322 -50.13 54.21 -83.48
N THR A 323 -49.81 55.49 -83.31
CA THR A 323 -48.50 56.11 -83.45
C THR A 323 -47.39 55.34 -82.72
N ILE A 324 -46.23 55.18 -83.38
CA ILE A 324 -45.01 54.61 -82.79
C ILE A 324 -44.59 55.50 -81.61
N ALA A 325 -44.91 55.08 -80.39
CA ALA A 325 -44.50 55.74 -79.16
C ALA A 325 -44.05 54.69 -78.15
N GLY A 326 -42.78 54.27 -78.26
CA GLY A 326 -42.11 53.49 -77.23
C GLY A 326 -41.36 54.43 -76.29
N THR A 327 -41.59 54.32 -74.98
CA THR A 327 -40.76 55.01 -73.99
C THR A 327 -39.70 54.03 -73.49
N ILE A 328 -38.42 54.40 -73.61
CA ILE A 328 -37.30 53.63 -73.05
C ILE A 328 -37.02 54.18 -71.64
N SER A 329 -37.24 53.35 -70.63
CA SER A 329 -36.87 53.67 -69.24
C SER A 329 -35.51 53.08 -68.88
N ASN A 330 -34.80 53.69 -67.94
CA ASN A 330 -33.48 53.26 -67.44
C ASN A 330 -32.32 53.37 -68.45
N LEU A 331 -32.27 54.46 -69.23
CA LEU A 331 -31.19 54.75 -70.19
C LEU A 331 -29.83 55.03 -69.53
N PHE A 332 -29.78 55.35 -68.25
CA PHE A 332 -28.53 55.61 -67.53
C PHE A 332 -28.11 54.43 -66.65
N PRO A 333 -26.83 54.04 -66.65
CA PRO A 333 -26.32 52.97 -65.78
C PRO A 333 -26.45 53.37 -64.31
N LYS A 334 -26.88 52.43 -63.46
CA LYS A 334 -26.89 52.61 -62.02
C LYS A 334 -25.55 52.17 -61.44
N LEU A 335 -24.93 53.05 -60.66
CA LEU A 335 -23.70 52.78 -59.92
C LEU A 335 -24.04 52.46 -58.47
N ALA A 336 -23.60 51.30 -57.99
CA ALA A 336 -23.63 50.93 -56.58
C ALA A 336 -22.20 50.85 -56.05
N SER A 337 -21.85 51.74 -55.10
CA SER A 337 -20.57 51.70 -54.39
C SER A 337 -20.85 51.77 -52.89
N ALA A 338 -20.40 50.77 -52.15
CA ALA A 338 -20.57 50.71 -50.70
C ALA A 338 -19.29 50.19 -50.05
N LYS A 339 -18.91 50.81 -48.94
CA LYS A 339 -17.78 50.37 -48.10
C LYS A 339 -18.25 50.36 -46.65
N ALA A 340 -18.14 49.21 -46.01
CA ALA A 340 -18.44 49.03 -44.59
C ALA A 340 -17.22 48.40 -43.90
N ALA A 341 -16.89 48.88 -42.71
CA ALA A 341 -15.85 48.32 -41.87
C ALA A 341 -16.36 48.23 -40.43
N GLY A 342 -16.20 47.07 -39.81
CA GLY A 342 -16.60 46.78 -38.43
C GLY A 342 -15.42 46.23 -37.63
N HIS A 343 -15.36 46.61 -36.36
CA HIS A 343 -14.40 46.11 -35.40
C HIS A 343 -15.15 45.79 -34.10
N ALA A 344 -14.98 44.58 -33.57
CA ALA A 344 -15.48 44.24 -32.25
C ALA A 344 -14.39 43.62 -31.39
N ARG A 345 -14.36 44.02 -30.12
CA ARG A 345 -13.55 43.38 -29.09
C ARG A 345 -14.47 42.87 -28.00
N ILE A 346 -14.45 41.58 -27.77
CA ILE A 346 -15.23 40.92 -26.72
C ILE A 346 -14.27 40.51 -25.61
N LEU A 347 -14.56 40.93 -24.38
CA LEU A 347 -13.86 40.50 -23.19
C LEU A 347 -14.87 39.91 -22.22
N GLN A 348 -14.78 38.61 -21.97
CA GLN A 348 -15.56 37.94 -20.94
C GLN A 348 -14.61 37.39 -19.88
N SER A 349 -14.96 37.55 -18.60
CA SER A 349 -14.17 37.01 -17.50
C SER A 349 -15.07 36.37 -16.45
N GLY A 350 -14.64 35.21 -15.97
CA GLY A 350 -15.25 34.50 -14.85
C GLY A 350 -14.21 34.21 -13.78
N MET A 351 -14.62 34.20 -12.51
CA MET A 351 -13.77 33.74 -11.41
C MET A 351 -14.53 32.76 -10.54
N VAL A 352 -13.84 31.71 -10.07
CA VAL A 352 -14.39 30.71 -9.16
C VAL A 352 -13.35 30.32 -8.13
N MET A 353 -13.78 30.08 -6.89
CA MET A 353 -12.92 29.57 -5.82
C MET A 353 -13.38 28.17 -5.45
N VAL A 354 -12.44 27.23 -5.40
CA VAL A 354 -12.74 25.79 -5.27
C VAL A 354 -11.73 25.16 -4.32
N GLU A 355 -12.17 24.16 -3.56
CA GLU A 355 -11.28 23.29 -2.81
C GLU A 355 -10.48 22.39 -3.75
N GLU A 356 -9.24 22.06 -3.37
CA GLU A 356 -8.41 21.10 -4.08
C GLU A 356 -9.15 19.77 -4.34
N GLY A 357 -9.15 19.33 -5.60
CA GLY A 357 -9.78 18.08 -6.04
C GLY A 357 -11.30 18.13 -6.22
N LYS A 358 -11.97 19.25 -5.92
CA LYS A 358 -13.40 19.44 -6.18
C LYS A 358 -13.63 20.18 -7.49
N GLU A 359 -14.80 19.98 -8.10
CA GLU A 359 -15.19 20.68 -9.33
C GLU A 359 -15.78 22.06 -9.01
N GLY A 360 -15.27 23.09 -9.69
CA GLY A 360 -15.85 24.43 -9.69
C GLY A 360 -16.54 24.71 -11.00
N THR A 361 -17.77 25.22 -10.92
CA THR A 361 -18.56 25.62 -12.08
C THR A 361 -18.96 27.09 -11.95
N ILE A 362 -18.81 27.85 -13.05
CA ILE A 362 -19.40 29.18 -13.20
C ILE A 362 -20.08 29.27 -14.56
N GLU A 363 -21.36 29.65 -14.54
CA GLU A 363 -22.16 29.86 -15.74
C GLU A 363 -22.78 31.26 -15.70
N LYS A 364 -22.63 32.00 -16.79
CA LYS A 364 -23.33 33.26 -17.04
C LYS A 364 -23.96 33.17 -18.42
N SER A 365 -25.27 33.02 -18.48
CA SER A 365 -26.03 32.97 -19.73
C SER A 365 -27.10 34.06 -19.79
N SER A 366 -27.43 34.48 -21.00
CA SER A 366 -28.56 35.33 -21.36
C SER A 366 -29.30 34.65 -22.48
N GLU A 367 -30.61 34.49 -22.32
CA GLU A 367 -31.48 33.88 -23.31
C GLU A 367 -32.39 34.94 -23.91
N LYS A 368 -32.56 34.92 -25.23
CA LYS A 368 -33.55 35.73 -25.95
C LYS A 368 -34.40 34.82 -26.80
N ASP A 369 -35.72 34.96 -26.69
CA ASP A 369 -36.65 34.23 -27.55
C ASP A 369 -36.61 34.85 -28.97
N ILE A 370 -36.47 33.99 -29.97
CA ILE A 370 -36.47 34.34 -31.39
C ILE A 370 -37.63 33.58 -32.06
N ILE A 371 -38.40 34.30 -32.87
CA ILE A 371 -39.48 33.76 -33.69
C ILE A 371 -38.87 33.13 -34.95
N LEU A 372 -39.07 31.83 -35.17
CA LEU A 372 -38.53 31.09 -36.31
C LEU A 372 -39.43 31.09 -37.55
N GLY A 373 -40.65 31.60 -37.41
CA GLY A 373 -41.65 31.65 -38.47
C GLY A 373 -43.04 31.40 -37.93
N VAL A 374 -44.03 31.70 -38.76
CA VAL A 374 -45.42 31.28 -38.58
C VAL A 374 -45.60 30.00 -39.38
N SER A 375 -45.80 28.86 -38.71
CA SER A 375 -46.17 27.61 -39.36
C SER A 375 -47.70 27.53 -39.46
N GLY A 376 -48.25 27.97 -40.59
CA GLY A 376 -49.66 27.72 -40.94
C GLY A 376 -50.27 28.72 -41.92
N THR A 377 -50.64 28.25 -43.11
CA THR A 377 -51.70 28.87 -43.92
C THR A 377 -53.06 28.47 -43.36
N ALA A 378 -53.46 29.07 -42.24
CA ALA A 378 -54.83 28.93 -41.74
C ALA A 378 -55.60 30.21 -42.07
N SER A 379 -56.43 30.13 -43.11
CA SER A 379 -57.55 31.05 -43.30
C SER A 379 -58.49 30.93 -42.10
N GLY A 380 -58.32 31.81 -41.11
CA GLY A 380 -59.29 32.02 -40.01
C GLY A 380 -59.02 31.37 -38.65
N GLY A 381 -57.77 31.11 -38.24
CA GLY A 381 -57.47 30.67 -36.87
C GLY A 381 -56.03 30.96 -36.45
N ASP A 382 -55.84 31.35 -35.18
CA ASP A 382 -54.58 31.85 -34.59
C ASP A 382 -53.33 31.07 -35.04
N ALA A 383 -52.45 31.78 -35.73
CA ALA A 383 -51.15 31.29 -36.16
C ALA A 383 -50.25 30.99 -34.94
N ALA A 384 -49.90 29.71 -34.74
CA ALA A 384 -48.91 29.32 -33.75
C ALA A 384 -47.52 29.82 -34.17
N THR A 385 -46.93 30.69 -33.35
CA THR A 385 -45.58 31.21 -33.56
C THR A 385 -44.58 30.26 -32.92
N GLU A 386 -43.74 29.60 -33.71
CA GLU A 386 -42.66 28.76 -33.17
C GLU A 386 -41.51 29.64 -32.68
N THR A 387 -41.25 29.62 -31.38
CA THR A 387 -40.15 30.36 -30.75
C THR A 387 -39.02 29.42 -30.35
N THR A 388 -37.77 29.77 -30.69
CA THR A 388 -36.58 29.14 -30.09
C THR A 388 -35.77 30.11 -29.26
N LYS A 389 -35.05 29.57 -28.28
CA LYS A 389 -34.21 30.36 -27.38
C LYS A 389 -32.79 30.48 -27.93
N ALA A 390 -32.39 31.70 -28.27
CA ALA A 390 -31.00 32.02 -28.51
C ALA A 390 -30.27 32.19 -27.17
N LYS A 391 -29.21 31.40 -26.94
CA LYS A 391 -28.40 31.46 -25.71
C LYS A 391 -27.04 32.08 -25.99
N ALA A 392 -26.70 33.15 -25.28
CA ALA A 392 -25.35 33.71 -25.26
C ALA A 392 -24.78 33.62 -23.83
N GLY A 393 -23.53 33.20 -23.66
CA GLY A 393 -22.99 33.03 -22.32
C GLY A 393 -21.60 32.44 -22.22
N LEU A 394 -21.04 32.49 -21.00
CA LEU A 394 -19.78 31.88 -20.59
C LEU A 394 -20.07 30.73 -19.62
N THR A 395 -19.51 29.55 -19.88
CA THR A 395 -19.54 28.40 -18.97
C THR A 395 -18.11 27.92 -18.73
N LEU A 396 -17.70 27.78 -17.47
CA LEU A 396 -16.40 27.22 -17.07
C LEU A 396 -16.60 26.13 -16.02
N ASN A 397 -16.10 24.94 -16.31
CA ASN A 397 -16.02 23.77 -15.44
C ASN A 397 -14.55 23.39 -15.29
N ILE A 398 -14.05 23.41 -14.04
CA ILE A 398 -12.63 23.19 -13.78
C ILE A 398 -12.39 22.42 -12.48
N VAL A 399 -11.44 21.50 -12.50
CA VAL A 399 -10.98 20.75 -11.32
C VAL A 399 -9.49 21.07 -11.07
N PRO A 400 -9.15 21.76 -9.97
CA PRO A 400 -7.77 22.08 -9.65
C PRO A 400 -7.14 21.07 -8.69
N THR A 401 -5.88 20.69 -8.93
CA THR A 401 -5.09 19.80 -8.06
C THR A 401 -3.71 20.40 -7.80
N VAL A 402 -3.26 20.48 -6.54
CA VAL A 402 -1.92 20.97 -6.21
C VAL A 402 -0.92 19.82 -6.29
N LEU A 403 0.19 20.02 -7.00
CA LEU A 403 1.21 18.98 -7.14
C LEU A 403 1.98 18.80 -5.81
N LYS A 404 2.06 17.56 -5.31
CA LYS A 404 2.73 17.24 -4.03
C LYS A 404 4.24 17.54 -4.05
N GLU A 405 4.87 17.33 -5.20
CA GLU A 405 6.31 17.55 -5.40
C GLU A 405 6.67 19.04 -5.53
N GLN A 406 5.76 19.85 -6.07
CA GLN A 406 5.98 21.27 -6.37
C GLN A 406 4.77 22.08 -5.87
N LYS A 407 4.83 22.51 -4.60
CA LYS A 407 3.72 23.15 -3.86
C LYS A 407 3.17 24.44 -4.49
N GLU A 408 3.85 24.99 -5.50
CA GLU A 408 3.48 26.22 -6.21
C GLU A 408 2.82 25.96 -7.56
N LYS A 409 2.77 24.71 -8.03
CA LYS A 409 2.14 24.36 -9.31
C LYS A 409 0.77 23.74 -9.11
N VAL A 410 -0.18 24.21 -9.91
CA VAL A 410 -1.57 23.76 -9.92
C VAL A 410 -1.85 23.10 -11.27
N ARG A 411 -2.20 21.82 -11.23
CA ARG A 411 -2.77 21.12 -12.38
C ARG A 411 -4.24 21.51 -12.49
N LEU A 412 -4.63 21.97 -13.66
CA LEU A 412 -5.98 22.41 -13.98
C LEU A 412 -6.55 21.48 -15.05
N GLU A 413 -7.64 20.80 -14.71
CA GLU A 413 -8.43 20.04 -15.66
C GLU A 413 -9.65 20.87 -16.06
N VAL A 414 -9.59 21.48 -17.26
CA VAL A 414 -10.66 22.29 -17.83
C VAL A 414 -11.59 21.35 -18.59
N LYS A 415 -12.66 20.91 -17.92
CA LYS A 415 -13.66 19.98 -18.49
C LYS A 415 -14.51 20.64 -19.56
N ASN A 416 -14.86 21.90 -19.35
CA ASN A 416 -15.62 22.69 -20.31
C ASN A 416 -15.30 24.16 -20.10
N LEU A 417 -14.80 24.82 -21.14
CA LEU A 417 -14.82 26.27 -21.22
C LEU A 417 -15.49 26.64 -22.54
N SER A 418 -16.70 27.17 -22.47
CA SER A 418 -17.48 27.55 -23.65
C SER A 418 -17.94 28.99 -23.63
N VAL A 419 -17.79 29.69 -24.75
CA VAL A 419 -18.40 30.99 -25.01
C VAL A 419 -19.34 30.86 -26.20
N ASN A 420 -20.61 31.14 -25.97
CA ASN A 420 -21.67 31.05 -26.98
C ASN A 420 -22.22 32.43 -27.31
N ALA A 421 -22.56 32.65 -28.57
CA ALA A 421 -23.27 33.82 -29.05
C ALA A 421 -24.22 33.42 -30.19
N THR A 422 -25.34 34.13 -30.33
CA THR A 422 -26.29 33.92 -31.43
C THR A 422 -26.50 35.25 -32.14
N SER A 423 -26.49 35.26 -33.48
CA SER A 423 -26.73 36.48 -34.27
C SER A 423 -27.37 36.19 -35.63
N GLY A 424 -28.00 37.20 -36.24
CA GLY A 424 -28.60 37.11 -37.57
C GLY A 424 -30.08 36.71 -37.57
N ASP A 425 -30.68 36.77 -38.76
CA ASP A 425 -32.02 36.31 -39.09
C ASP A 425 -31.96 35.60 -40.47
N PRO A 426 -32.12 34.27 -40.56
CA PRO A 426 -32.34 33.32 -39.47
C PRO A 426 -31.13 33.23 -38.51
N PRO A 427 -31.35 32.81 -37.23
CA PRO A 427 -30.32 32.85 -36.20
C PRO A 427 -29.18 31.86 -36.46
N THR A 428 -27.94 32.35 -36.37
CA THR A 428 -26.71 31.56 -36.42
C THR A 428 -26.06 31.49 -35.04
N ASN A 429 -25.69 30.28 -34.59
CA ASN A 429 -25.04 30.05 -33.31
C ASN A 429 -23.51 29.94 -33.48
N PHE A 430 -22.79 30.72 -32.69
CA PHE A 430 -21.34 30.69 -32.56
C PHE A 430 -20.98 30.04 -31.22
N THR A 431 -20.09 29.05 -31.24
CA THR A 431 -19.66 28.32 -30.05
C THR A 431 -18.14 28.12 -30.07
N ASN A 432 -17.46 28.72 -29.10
CA ASN A 432 -16.03 28.51 -28.86
C ASN A 432 -15.88 27.61 -27.65
N LYS A 433 -15.44 26.35 -27.83
CA LYS A 433 -15.28 25.36 -26.75
C LYS A 433 -13.83 24.92 -26.61
N ILE A 434 -13.32 24.91 -25.38
CA ILE A 434 -11.98 24.41 -25.04
C ILE A 434 -12.10 23.35 -23.93
N VAL A 435 -11.45 22.20 -24.15
CA VAL A 435 -11.29 21.13 -23.17
C VAL A 435 -9.81 20.76 -23.14
N THR A 436 -9.16 20.92 -22.00
CA THR A 436 -7.72 20.67 -21.89
C THR A 436 -7.29 20.44 -20.44
N THR A 437 -6.09 19.89 -20.27
CA THR A 437 -5.42 19.79 -18.98
C THR A 437 -4.06 20.45 -19.07
N LEU A 438 -3.76 21.36 -18.14
CA LEU A 438 -2.50 22.08 -18.12
C LEU A 438 -2.03 22.35 -16.70
N VAL A 439 -0.73 22.66 -16.54
CA VAL A 439 -0.13 22.98 -15.25
C VAL A 439 0.27 24.45 -15.25
N VAL A 440 -0.21 25.21 -14.27
CA VAL A 440 0.10 26.64 -14.10
C VAL A 440 0.82 26.87 -12.78
N ASP A 441 1.79 27.78 -12.78
CA ASP A 441 2.36 28.31 -11.55
C ASP A 441 1.35 29.22 -10.84
N SER A 442 1.29 29.15 -9.51
CA SER A 442 0.44 30.02 -8.69
C SER A 442 0.75 31.50 -8.97
N LYS A 443 -0.31 32.30 -9.17
CA LYS A 443 -0.31 33.73 -9.53
C LYS A 443 0.21 34.06 -10.94
N LYS A 444 0.58 33.07 -11.76
CA LYS A 444 0.88 33.30 -13.18
C LYS A 444 -0.33 33.00 -14.05
N THR A 445 -0.37 33.64 -15.21
CA THR A 445 -1.41 33.46 -16.22
C THR A 445 -0.85 32.62 -17.34
N ALA A 446 -1.56 31.55 -17.72
CA ALA A 446 -1.24 30.71 -18.86
C ALA A 446 -2.29 30.88 -19.96
N VAL A 447 -1.85 30.74 -21.21
CA VAL A 447 -2.75 30.64 -22.37
C VAL A 447 -3.23 29.20 -22.46
N VAL A 448 -4.55 29.01 -22.43
CA VAL A 448 -5.20 27.69 -22.48
C VAL A 448 -5.35 27.22 -23.93
N GLY A 449 -5.64 28.17 -24.82
CA GLY A 449 -5.88 27.95 -26.23
C GLY A 449 -6.40 29.21 -26.92
N GLY A 450 -6.48 29.16 -28.23
CA GLY A 450 -6.99 30.23 -29.08
C GLY A 450 -7.04 29.78 -30.53
N ALA A 451 -7.82 30.48 -31.34
CA ALA A 451 -7.89 30.25 -32.77
C ALA A 451 -7.94 31.58 -33.53
N ALA A 452 -7.41 31.56 -34.75
CA ALA A 452 -7.47 32.67 -35.68
C ALA A 452 -8.19 32.20 -36.95
N PHE A 453 -9.29 32.87 -37.26
CA PHE A 453 -10.08 32.67 -38.46
C PHE A 453 -9.88 33.87 -39.40
N SER A 454 -9.66 33.60 -40.67
CA SER A 454 -9.59 34.62 -41.72
C SER A 454 -10.30 34.10 -42.95
N GLU A 455 -11.35 34.78 -43.36
CA GLU A 455 -12.15 34.47 -44.54
C GLU A 455 -12.06 35.64 -45.50
N THR A 456 -11.81 35.35 -46.77
CA THR A 456 -11.83 36.36 -47.84
C THR A 456 -12.67 35.82 -48.98
N VAL A 457 -13.75 36.53 -49.30
CA VAL A 457 -14.68 36.19 -50.37
C VAL A 457 -14.64 37.31 -51.40
N THR A 458 -14.43 36.93 -52.65
CA THR A 458 -14.54 37.82 -53.81
C THR A 458 -15.62 37.28 -54.72
N ASP A 459 -16.75 37.99 -54.80
CA ASP A 459 -17.79 37.69 -55.76
C ASP A 459 -17.70 38.63 -56.95
N PHE A 460 -17.91 38.10 -58.14
CA PHE A 460 -17.97 38.85 -59.39
C PHE A 460 -19.36 38.73 -59.99
N ASP A 461 -19.81 39.81 -60.63
CA ASP A 461 -20.99 39.86 -61.50
C ASP A 461 -22.29 39.34 -60.82
N ARG A 462 -22.40 39.52 -59.50
CA ARG A 462 -23.65 39.37 -58.73
C ARG A 462 -24.45 40.67 -58.71
N ASN A 463 -25.79 40.57 -58.63
CA ASN A 463 -26.65 41.75 -58.47
C ASN A 463 -26.26 42.51 -57.18
N PRO A 464 -26.00 43.83 -57.25
CA PRO A 464 -25.69 44.61 -56.06
C PRO A 464 -26.92 44.65 -55.13
N PRO A 465 -26.74 44.79 -53.81
CA PRO A 465 -27.83 44.72 -52.82
C PRO A 465 -28.93 45.80 -52.99
N PHE A 466 -28.68 46.85 -53.78
CA PHE A 466 -29.64 47.90 -54.13
C PHE A 466 -30.07 47.86 -55.61
N GLY A 467 -29.66 46.83 -56.35
CA GLY A 467 -29.95 46.63 -57.78
C GLY A 467 -31.07 45.63 -58.02
N VAL A 468 -32.08 45.61 -57.14
CA VAL A 468 -33.31 44.86 -57.36
C VAL A 468 -33.90 45.29 -58.71
N ASP A 469 -34.05 44.33 -59.62
CA ASP A 469 -34.87 44.55 -60.80
C ASP A 469 -36.31 44.67 -60.28
N SER A 470 -36.92 45.84 -60.46
CA SER A 470 -38.37 46.00 -60.30
C SER A 470 -39.16 45.30 -61.41
N ALA A 471 -38.52 44.46 -62.22
CA ALA A 471 -39.19 43.55 -63.13
C ALA A 471 -39.57 42.31 -62.32
N ASP A 472 -40.68 42.43 -61.59
CA ASP A 472 -41.38 41.27 -61.07
C ASP A 472 -41.78 40.39 -62.28
N PRO A 473 -41.27 39.15 -62.39
CA PRO A 473 -41.64 38.26 -63.49
C PRO A 473 -43.13 37.88 -63.50
N GLU A 474 -43.88 38.16 -62.41
CA GLU A 474 -45.34 38.03 -62.37
C GLU A 474 -46.10 39.25 -62.91
N SER A 475 -45.49 40.44 -62.99
CA SER A 475 -46.10 41.60 -63.64
C SER A 475 -45.68 41.64 -65.11
N GLY A 476 -46.58 41.16 -65.98
CA GLY A 476 -46.33 40.91 -67.39
C GLY A 476 -45.57 42.01 -68.16
N ASN A 477 -44.61 41.52 -68.95
CA ASN A 477 -44.08 42.09 -70.19
C ASN A 477 -43.21 43.36 -70.10
N THR A 478 -42.00 43.25 -69.52
CA THR A 478 -40.89 44.13 -69.91
C THR A 478 -39.62 43.31 -70.09
N ASN A 479 -39.26 43.01 -71.34
CA ASN A 479 -37.99 42.36 -71.66
C ASN A 479 -36.88 43.44 -71.74
N PRO A 480 -35.72 43.26 -71.06
CA PRO A 480 -34.59 44.15 -71.22
C PRO A 480 -34.04 44.08 -72.65
N LEU A 481 -33.70 45.23 -73.24
CA LEU A 481 -33.07 45.31 -74.57
C LEU A 481 -31.69 44.63 -74.58
N PHE A 482 -30.93 44.84 -73.51
CA PHE A 482 -29.69 44.15 -73.18
C PHE A 482 -29.42 44.35 -71.68
N SER A 483 -28.54 43.52 -71.12
CA SER A 483 -28.13 43.63 -69.72
C SER A 483 -26.61 43.67 -69.61
N PHE A 484 -26.07 44.79 -69.13
CA PHE A 484 -24.68 44.88 -68.70
C PHE A 484 -24.63 44.87 -67.17
N LEU A 485 -23.98 43.86 -66.62
CA LEU A 485 -23.67 43.77 -65.21
C LEU A 485 -22.18 43.55 -65.05
N LYS A 486 -21.51 44.51 -64.41
CA LYS A 486 -20.16 44.30 -63.90
C LYS A 486 -20.15 44.65 -62.42
N SER A 487 -19.87 43.68 -61.57
CA SER A 487 -19.78 43.93 -60.14
C SER A 487 -18.62 43.16 -59.51
N LYS A 488 -18.12 43.72 -58.41
CA LYS A 488 -17.08 43.13 -57.56
C LYS A 488 -17.47 43.39 -56.11
N SER A 489 -17.74 42.33 -55.37
CA SER A 489 -17.90 42.35 -53.92
C SER A 489 -16.66 41.73 -53.29
N TYR A 490 -16.05 42.45 -52.36
CA TYR A 490 -14.91 41.99 -51.58
C TYR A 490 -15.26 42.00 -50.10
N ILE A 491 -15.32 40.81 -49.50
CA ILE A 491 -15.58 40.61 -48.08
C ILE A 491 -14.31 40.01 -47.47
N ASN A 492 -13.82 40.62 -46.39
CA ASN A 492 -12.71 40.10 -45.61
C ASN A 492 -13.10 40.11 -44.13
N LYS A 493 -13.22 38.93 -43.54
CA LYS A 493 -13.56 38.73 -42.13
C LYS A 493 -12.37 38.10 -41.43
N LYS A 494 -11.94 38.69 -40.32
CA LYS A 494 -10.89 38.13 -39.46
C LYS A 494 -11.43 38.07 -38.04
N SER A 495 -11.40 36.90 -37.41
CA SER A 495 -11.68 36.74 -35.98
C SER A 495 -10.50 36.04 -35.30
N GLN A 496 -10.08 36.53 -34.15
CA GLN A 496 -9.03 35.92 -33.34
C GLN A 496 -9.51 35.88 -31.89
N PHE A 497 -9.46 34.71 -31.26
CA PHE A 497 -9.71 34.61 -29.83
C PHE A 497 -8.58 33.89 -29.10
N ALA A 498 -8.40 34.28 -27.83
CA ALA A 498 -7.48 33.64 -26.91
C ALA A 498 -8.12 33.54 -25.52
N VAL A 499 -7.81 32.44 -24.85
CA VAL A 499 -8.23 32.18 -23.49
C VAL A 499 -7.04 32.17 -22.55
N PHE A 500 -7.17 32.92 -21.47
CA PHE A 500 -6.20 32.99 -20.39
C PHE A 500 -6.79 32.42 -19.11
N ILE A 501 -6.02 31.61 -18.39
CA ILE A 501 -6.37 31.15 -17.05
C ILE A 501 -5.25 31.51 -16.06
N THR A 502 -5.66 32.01 -14.90
CA THR A 502 -4.80 32.30 -13.76
C THR A 502 -5.27 31.46 -12.57
N ALA A 503 -4.36 30.73 -11.92
CA ALA A 503 -4.63 30.01 -10.68
C ALA A 503 -3.89 30.68 -9.51
N GLU A 504 -4.55 30.85 -8.37
CA GLU A 504 -3.99 31.42 -7.15
C GLU A 504 -4.35 30.52 -5.96
N ILE A 505 -3.34 30.01 -5.26
CA ILE A 505 -3.54 29.23 -4.02
C ILE A 505 -3.82 30.21 -2.87
N VAL A 506 -4.94 30.02 -2.18
CA VAL A 506 -5.42 30.90 -1.09
C VAL A 506 -5.46 30.12 0.22
N ALA A 507 -5.01 30.75 1.31
CA ALA A 507 -4.99 30.16 2.64
C ALA A 507 -6.38 30.15 3.33
N SER A 508 -7.21 31.16 3.08
CA SER A 508 -8.56 31.30 3.63
C SER A 508 -9.49 32.04 2.67
N ALA A 509 -10.75 31.61 2.59
CA ALA A 509 -11.78 32.29 1.80
C ALA A 509 -12.04 33.74 2.26
N SER A 510 -11.87 34.03 3.56
CA SER A 510 -12.13 35.35 4.14
C SER A 510 -11.23 36.44 3.58
N ASP A 511 -9.93 36.16 3.49
CA ASP A 511 -8.90 37.16 3.17
C ASP A 511 -8.99 37.60 1.71
N ASP A 512 -9.33 36.67 0.82
CA ASP A 512 -9.49 36.97 -0.60
C ASP A 512 -10.86 37.59 -0.91
N THR A 513 -11.90 37.26 -0.14
CA THR A 513 -13.22 37.92 -0.26
C THR A 513 -13.10 39.44 -0.09
N ALA A 514 -12.29 39.92 0.84
CA ALA A 514 -12.05 41.36 1.03
C ALA A 514 -11.40 42.01 -0.21
N LYS A 515 -10.42 41.33 -0.82
CA LYS A 515 -9.76 41.80 -2.05
C LYS A 515 -10.72 41.82 -3.25
N VAL A 516 -11.54 40.78 -3.38
CA VAL A 516 -12.57 40.68 -4.42
C VAL A 516 -13.60 41.79 -4.25
N LYS A 517 -14.18 41.96 -3.05
CA LYS A 517 -15.11 43.06 -2.73
C LYS A 517 -14.52 44.43 -3.07
N ARG A 518 -13.27 44.69 -2.72
CA ARG A 518 -12.57 45.95 -3.04
C ARG A 518 -12.44 46.17 -4.56
N LYS A 519 -12.12 45.14 -5.33
CA LYS A 519 -12.00 45.23 -6.80
C LYS A 519 -13.37 45.50 -7.45
N PHE A 520 -14.42 44.84 -7.00
CA PHE A 520 -15.78 45.08 -7.51
C PHE A 520 -16.28 46.49 -7.17
N ARG A 521 -16.04 46.98 -5.95
CA ARG A 521 -16.44 48.34 -5.54
C ARG A 521 -15.74 49.44 -6.35
N ARG A 522 -14.46 49.24 -6.73
CA ARG A 522 -13.69 50.21 -7.53
C ARG A 522 -14.10 50.29 -9.00
N ARG A 523 -14.78 49.28 -9.54
CA ARG A 523 -15.19 49.23 -10.96
C ARG A 523 -16.62 49.73 -11.21
N MET A 524 -17.38 50.03 -10.14
CA MET A 524 -18.71 50.64 -10.22
C MET A 524 -18.70 52.17 -10.17
N ARG A 525 -17.53 52.79 -10.02
CA ARG A 525 -17.31 54.21 -10.32
C ARG A 525 -16.51 54.30 -11.60
#